data_AF-A0A3N5I351-F1
#
_entry.id   AF-A0A3N5I351-F1
#
_cell.length_a   1.000
_cell.length_b   1.000
_cell.length_c   1.000
_cell.angle_alpha   90.00
_cell.angle_beta   90.00
_cell.angle_gamma   90.00
#
_symmetry.space_group_name_H-M   'P 1'
#
loop_
_entity.id
_entity.type
_entity.pdbx_description
1 polymer ?
#
loop_
_entity_poly.entity_id
_entity_poly.type
_entity_poly.pdbx_seq_one_letter_code
_entity_poly.pdbx_strand_id
1 'polypeptide(L)'
;ESFAGKTDEGGLRSYGSMTYAGLKSMLYAGVGPDDPRVKAAYKWIQKNYDVRSNPGMGEAGLFYYYHMFAKALDAIGQREITDEKGVKHDWRAELLAELARQQREDGAWVNKTSRWLEGDANLVTAYALLALAYCQP
;
A
#
# COMPACT_ATOMS: atom_id res chain seq x y z
N GLU A 1 20.14 1.27 0.21
CA GLU A 1 19.78 2.10 -0.97
C GLU A 1 18.27 2.09 -1.18
N SER A 2 17.66 3.12 -1.79
CA SER A 2 16.24 3.07 -2.16
C SER A 2 16.05 2.37 -3.50
N PHE A 3 15.18 1.36 -3.54
CA PHE A 3 14.84 0.65 -4.78
C PHE A 3 14.03 1.49 -5.78
N ALA A 4 13.50 2.64 -5.34
CA ALA A 4 12.81 3.62 -6.18
C ALA A 4 13.77 4.69 -6.75
N GLY A 5 15.07 4.61 -6.45
CA GLY A 5 16.08 5.56 -6.91
C GLY A 5 16.16 6.84 -6.05
N LYS A 6 16.57 7.94 -6.68
CA LYS A 6 16.78 9.23 -6.02
C LYS A 6 15.74 10.29 -6.45
N THR A 7 15.58 11.34 -5.65
CA THR A 7 14.90 12.58 -6.06
C THR A 7 15.82 13.41 -6.95
N ASP A 8 15.27 14.43 -7.60
CA ASP A 8 16.04 15.34 -8.44
C ASP A 8 17.07 16.13 -7.61
N GLU A 9 16.81 16.36 -6.31
CA GLU A 9 17.78 16.94 -5.38
C GLU A 9 18.77 15.91 -4.78
N GLY A 10 18.77 14.67 -5.27
CA GLY A 10 19.71 13.62 -4.87
C GLY A 10 19.34 12.86 -3.58
N GLY A 11 18.20 13.17 -2.96
CA GLY A 11 17.67 12.45 -1.80
C GLY A 11 17.15 11.05 -2.16
N LEU A 12 16.91 10.19 -1.16
CA LEU A 12 16.29 8.88 -1.42
C LEU A 12 14.81 9.05 -1.79
N ARG A 13 14.39 8.44 -2.90
CA ARG A 13 12.98 8.47 -3.31
C ARG A 13 12.15 7.54 -2.41
N SER A 14 11.07 8.06 -1.85
CA SER A 14 10.07 7.28 -1.12
C SER A 14 9.16 6.52 -2.09
N TYR A 15 8.63 5.37 -1.65
CA TYR A 15 7.69 4.57 -2.45
C TYR A 15 6.68 3.85 -1.56
N GLY A 16 5.57 3.45 -2.17
CA GLY A 16 4.34 3.08 -1.46
C GLY A 16 4.56 2.04 -0.38
N SER A 17 5.08 0.87 -0.74
CA SER A 17 5.14 -0.27 0.18
C SER A 17 5.98 0.03 1.42
N MET A 18 7.09 0.77 1.29
CA MET A 18 7.91 1.14 2.44
C MET A 18 7.31 2.28 3.26
N THR A 19 6.61 3.24 2.64
CA THR A 19 5.89 4.27 3.38
C THR A 19 4.81 3.66 4.27
N TYR A 20 3.99 2.75 3.73
CA TYR A 20 2.95 2.06 4.50
C TYR A 20 3.55 1.13 5.56
N ALA A 21 4.63 0.40 5.25
CA ALA A 21 5.31 -0.44 6.24
C ALA A 21 5.88 0.39 7.41
N GLY A 22 6.50 1.53 7.12
CA GLY A 22 7.03 2.45 8.13
C GLY A 22 5.93 3.04 9.02
N LEU A 23 4.86 3.55 8.40
CA LEU A 23 3.68 4.04 9.11
C LEU A 23 3.08 2.98 10.04
N LYS A 24 2.79 1.78 9.50
CA LYS A 24 2.28 0.64 10.29
C LYS A 24 3.17 0.38 11.50
N SER A 25 4.49 0.36 11.30
CA SER A 25 5.44 0.02 12.36
C SER A 25 5.43 1.08 13.48
N MET A 26 5.34 2.36 13.12
CA MET A 26 5.20 3.45 14.10
C MET A 26 3.90 3.33 14.91
N LEU A 27 2.77 3.10 14.25
CA LEU A 27 1.47 2.97 14.92
C LEU A 27 1.47 1.79 15.90
N TYR A 28 2.00 0.63 15.49
CA TYR A 28 2.11 -0.55 16.35
C TYR A 28 3.11 -0.36 17.50
N ALA A 29 4.09 0.53 17.34
CA ALA A 29 5.01 0.92 18.40
C ALA A 29 4.40 1.98 19.37
N GLY A 30 3.14 2.36 19.21
CA GLY A 30 2.45 3.34 20.05
C GLY A 30 2.78 4.80 19.70
N VAL A 31 3.37 5.07 18.54
CA VAL A 31 3.62 6.44 18.08
C VAL A 31 2.30 7.04 17.61
N GLY A 32 1.87 8.12 18.27
CA GLY A 32 0.58 8.75 18.03
C GLY A 32 0.49 9.56 16.72
N PRO A 33 -0.73 9.94 16.32
CA PRO A 33 -1.01 10.67 15.08
C PRO A 33 -0.39 12.08 15.06
N ASP A 34 -0.02 12.62 16.23
CA ASP A 34 0.59 13.94 16.33
C ASP A 34 2.09 13.97 16.04
N ASP A 35 2.74 12.81 16.02
CA ASP A 35 4.16 12.69 15.72
C ASP A 35 4.45 13.18 14.28
N PRO A 36 5.46 14.04 14.09
CA PRO A 36 5.78 14.60 12.77
C PRO A 36 6.08 13.52 11.72
N ARG A 37 6.61 12.35 12.12
CA ARG A 37 6.89 11.23 11.20
C ARG A 37 5.62 10.55 10.73
N VAL A 38 4.65 10.38 11.62
CA VAL A 38 3.32 9.83 11.28
C VAL A 38 2.59 10.81 10.36
N LYS A 39 2.57 12.10 10.69
CA LYS A 39 2.00 13.16 9.83
C LYS A 39 2.65 13.21 8.45
N ALA A 40 3.98 13.11 8.38
CA ALA A 40 4.70 13.11 7.11
C ALA A 40 4.36 11.89 6.25
N ALA A 41 4.31 10.68 6.84
CA ALA A 41 3.92 9.46 6.14
C ALA A 41 2.47 9.54 5.64
N TYR A 42 1.55 10.01 6.48
CA TYR A 42 0.15 10.17 6.11
C TYR A 42 -0.03 11.20 4.99
N LYS A 43 0.64 12.36 5.07
CA LYS A 43 0.64 13.36 3.99
C LYS A 43 1.20 12.80 2.69
N TRP A 44 2.26 11.99 2.76
CA TRP A 44 2.80 11.33 1.57
C TRP A 44 1.79 10.37 0.96
N ILE A 45 1.05 9.62 1.79
CA ILE A 45 -0.02 8.72 1.36
C ILE A 45 -1.13 9.50 0.65
N GLN A 46 -1.62 10.62 1.22
CA GLN A 46 -2.66 11.44 0.60
C GLN A 46 -2.24 11.98 -0.78
N LYS A 47 -0.96 12.30 -0.95
CA LYS A 47 -0.39 12.75 -2.23
C LYS A 47 -0.22 11.63 -3.26
N ASN A 48 0.02 10.40 -2.81
CA ASN A 48 0.38 9.27 -3.66
C ASN A 48 -0.62 8.11 -3.54
N TYR A 49 -1.88 8.42 -3.21
CA TYR A 49 -2.91 7.40 -3.07
C TYR A 49 -3.17 6.74 -4.42
N ASP A 50 -3.05 5.42 -4.50
CA ASP A 50 -3.31 4.65 -5.70
C ASP A 50 -3.57 3.18 -5.32
N VAL A 51 -4.59 2.55 -5.92
CA VAL A 51 -4.84 1.12 -5.77
C VAL A 51 -4.39 0.32 -6.99
N ARG A 52 -3.96 0.96 -8.09
CA ARG A 52 -3.57 0.28 -9.33
C ARG A 52 -2.06 0.10 -9.49
N SER A 53 -1.26 0.85 -8.73
CA SER A 53 0.20 0.75 -8.76
C SER A 53 0.79 0.91 -7.36
N ASN A 54 2.03 0.46 -7.18
CA ASN A 54 2.85 0.79 -6.02
C ASN A 54 3.55 2.13 -6.33
N PRO A 55 3.14 3.26 -5.73
CA PRO A 55 3.66 4.57 -6.14
C PRO A 55 5.18 4.63 -6.03
N GLY A 56 5.84 5.06 -7.11
CA GLY A 56 7.30 5.08 -7.24
C GLY A 56 7.94 3.75 -7.71
N MET A 57 7.16 2.66 -7.79
CA MET A 57 7.62 1.32 -8.21
C MET A 57 6.79 0.69 -9.34
N GLY A 58 5.60 1.22 -9.65
CA GLY A 58 4.71 0.66 -10.67
C GLY A 58 4.17 -0.69 -10.24
N GLU A 59 4.34 -1.72 -11.08
CA GLU A 59 3.90 -3.08 -10.74
C GLU A 59 4.84 -3.77 -9.74
N ALA A 60 6.06 -3.28 -9.50
CA ALA A 60 7.00 -4.00 -8.63
C ALA A 60 6.57 -3.97 -7.14
N GLY A 61 6.37 -5.15 -6.55
CA GLY A 61 5.98 -5.28 -5.15
C GLY A 61 4.53 -4.85 -4.87
N LEU A 62 3.66 -4.93 -5.88
CA LEU A 62 2.30 -4.42 -5.84
C LEU A 62 1.42 -5.18 -4.83
N PHE A 63 1.60 -6.49 -4.71
CA PHE A 63 0.78 -7.27 -3.78
C PHE A 63 1.25 -7.13 -2.34
N TYR A 64 2.56 -7.08 -2.12
CA TYR A 64 3.09 -6.68 -0.83
C TYR A 64 2.67 -5.25 -0.45
N TYR A 65 2.63 -4.34 -1.44
CA TYR A 65 2.07 -3.00 -1.27
C TYR A 65 0.62 -3.05 -0.79
N TYR A 66 -0.25 -3.82 -1.43
CA TYR A 66 -1.65 -3.97 -1.00
C TYR A 66 -1.78 -4.46 0.44
N HIS A 67 -0.98 -5.45 0.84
CA HIS A 67 -0.98 -5.89 2.22
C HIS A 67 -0.58 -4.76 3.17
N MET A 68 0.53 -4.05 2.91
CA MET A 68 0.97 -2.96 3.79
C MET A 68 0.00 -1.78 3.80
N PHE A 69 -0.55 -1.42 2.64
CA PHE A 69 -1.61 -0.43 2.47
C PHE A 69 -2.78 -0.74 3.39
N ALA A 70 -3.39 -1.93 3.23
CA ALA A 70 -4.61 -2.27 3.95
C ALA A 70 -4.36 -2.33 5.47
N LYS A 71 -3.25 -2.96 5.87
CA LYS A 71 -2.89 -3.09 7.29
C LYS A 71 -2.56 -1.75 7.96
N ALA A 72 -1.90 -0.84 7.25
CA ALA A 72 -1.54 0.47 7.79
C ALA A 72 -2.77 1.39 7.90
N LEU A 73 -3.62 1.43 6.87
CA LEU A 73 -4.85 2.24 6.88
C LEU A 73 -5.84 1.73 7.91
N ASP A 74 -5.94 0.43 8.09
CA ASP A 74 -6.72 -0.17 9.17
C ASP A 74 -6.22 0.28 10.55
N ALA A 75 -4.90 0.29 10.76
CA ALA A 75 -4.28 0.74 12.00
C ALA A 75 -4.46 2.24 12.27
N ILE A 76 -4.64 3.08 11.24
CA ILE A 76 -5.02 4.49 11.40
C ILE A 76 -6.47 4.61 11.90
N GLY A 77 -7.33 3.64 11.58
CA GLY A 77 -8.74 3.61 11.99
C GLY A 77 -9.64 4.56 11.19
N GLN A 78 -9.14 5.16 10.11
CA GLN A 78 -9.94 6.04 9.26
C GLN A 78 -10.65 5.24 8.16
N ARG A 79 -11.95 5.51 7.99
CA ARG A 79 -12.77 4.88 6.94
C ARG A 79 -12.45 5.40 5.55
N GLU A 80 -12.18 6.71 5.45
CA GLU A 80 -11.90 7.39 4.18
C GLU A 80 -10.50 7.99 4.20
N ILE A 81 -9.85 8.02 3.04
CA ILE A 81 -8.66 8.83 2.80
C ILE A 81 -9.06 9.99 1.90
N THR A 82 -8.69 11.22 2.28
CA THR A 82 -8.81 12.37 1.38
C THR A 82 -7.48 12.60 0.70
N ASP A 83 -7.44 12.54 -0.63
CA ASP A 83 -6.23 12.76 -1.40
C ASP A 83 -5.81 14.25 -1.44
N GLU A 84 -4.66 14.55 -2.07
CA GLU A 84 -4.17 15.93 -2.19
C GLU A 84 -5.08 16.85 -3.03
N LYS A 85 -6.01 16.29 -3.80
CA LYS A 85 -6.98 17.01 -4.63
C LYS A 85 -8.33 17.20 -3.92
N GLY A 86 -8.48 16.69 -2.70
CA GLY A 86 -9.72 16.75 -1.93
C GLY A 86 -10.72 15.66 -2.27
N VAL A 87 -10.34 14.64 -3.05
CA VAL A 87 -11.18 13.49 -3.37
C VAL A 87 -11.17 12.53 -2.18
N LYS A 88 -12.37 12.06 -1.80
CA LYS A 88 -12.55 11.07 -0.74
C LYS A 88 -12.55 9.66 -1.33
N HIS A 89 -11.77 8.78 -0.72
CA HIS A 89 -11.60 7.40 -1.11
C HIS A 89 -12.09 6.47 -0.01
N ASP A 90 -13.08 5.63 -0.32
CA ASP A 90 -13.37 4.43 0.46
C ASP A 90 -12.34 3.37 0.08
N TRP A 91 -11.21 3.41 0.76
CA TRP A 91 -10.06 2.62 0.41
C TRP A 91 -10.30 1.11 0.52
N ARG A 92 -11.22 0.69 1.40
CA ARG A 92 -11.56 -0.74 1.56
C ARG A 92 -12.36 -1.21 0.34
N ALA A 93 -13.35 -0.43 -0.08
CA ALA A 93 -14.14 -0.73 -1.27
C ALA A 93 -13.30 -0.70 -2.55
N GLU A 94 -12.41 0.30 -2.68
CA GLU A 94 -11.54 0.45 -3.84
C GLU A 94 -10.51 -0.69 -3.94
N LEU A 95 -9.87 -1.06 -2.83
CA LEU A 95 -8.92 -2.18 -2.82
C LEU A 95 -9.60 -3.52 -3.07
N LEU A 96 -10.78 -3.75 -2.48
CA LEU A 96 -11.59 -4.94 -2.72
C LEU A 96 -11.92 -5.09 -4.21
N ALA A 97 -12.41 -4.01 -4.84
CA ALA A 97 -12.75 -4.01 -6.25
C ALA A 97 -11.53 -4.29 -7.14
N GLU A 98 -10.38 -3.72 -6.80
CA GLU A 98 -9.15 -3.94 -7.57
C GLU A 98 -8.61 -5.37 -7.42
N LEU A 99 -8.60 -5.93 -6.21
CA LEU A 99 -8.21 -7.32 -6.01
C LEU A 99 -9.18 -8.28 -6.71
N ALA A 100 -10.48 -8.04 -6.66
CA ALA A 100 -11.47 -8.83 -7.42
C ALA A 100 -11.20 -8.76 -8.93
N ARG A 101 -10.87 -7.58 -9.47
CA ARG A 101 -10.55 -7.39 -10.89
C ARG A 101 -9.28 -8.15 -11.32
N GLN A 102 -8.31 -8.30 -10.43
CA GLN A 102 -7.04 -8.99 -10.71
C GLN A 102 -7.07 -10.49 -10.42
N GLN A 103 -8.12 -11.00 -9.76
CA GLN A 103 -8.21 -12.42 -9.44
C GLN A 103 -8.30 -13.25 -10.72
N ARG A 104 -7.50 -14.32 -10.79
CA ARG A 104 -7.55 -15.28 -11.89
C ARG A 104 -8.75 -16.21 -11.75
N GLU A 105 -9.08 -16.93 -12.81
CA GLU A 105 -10.16 -17.93 -12.82
C GLU A 105 -9.96 -19.06 -11.80
N ASP A 106 -8.71 -19.41 -11.49
CA ASP A 106 -8.36 -20.39 -10.46
C ASP A 106 -8.41 -19.83 -9.02
N GLY A 107 -8.83 -18.57 -8.87
CA GLY A 107 -8.95 -17.87 -7.60
C GLY A 107 -7.64 -17.31 -7.05
N ALA A 108 -6.51 -17.56 -7.70
CA ALA A 108 -5.20 -17.08 -7.28
C ALA A 108 -4.91 -15.68 -7.80
N TRP A 109 -3.90 -15.05 -7.22
CA TRP A 109 -3.27 -13.85 -7.74
C TRP A 109 -1.81 -14.11 -8.06
N VAL A 110 -1.31 -13.43 -9.09
CA VAL A 110 0.12 -13.40 -9.44
C VAL A 110 0.41 -12.05 -10.05
N ASN A 111 1.58 -11.50 -9.78
CA ASN A 111 2.01 -10.27 -10.42
C ASN A 111 2.65 -10.57 -11.78
N LYS A 112 2.44 -9.66 -12.74
CA LYS A 112 3.12 -9.71 -14.04
C LYS A 112 4.63 -9.54 -13.89
N THR A 113 5.07 -8.77 -12.90
CA THR A 113 6.49 -8.65 -12.57
C THR A 113 6.89 -9.63 -11.48
N SER A 114 7.98 -10.36 -11.70
CA SER A 114 8.51 -11.35 -10.77
C SER A 114 9.41 -10.75 -9.68
N ARG A 115 9.62 -9.43 -9.70
CA ARG A 115 10.48 -8.75 -8.72
C ARG A 115 9.96 -9.00 -7.30
N TRP A 116 10.88 -9.34 -6.39
CA TRP A 116 10.57 -9.71 -5.00
C TRP A 116 9.62 -10.91 -4.87
N LEU A 117 9.80 -11.89 -5.77
CA LEU A 117 9.06 -13.16 -5.78
C LEU A 117 7.57 -13.03 -6.07
N GLU A 118 7.10 -11.87 -6.56
CA GLU A 118 5.67 -11.72 -6.88
C GLU A 118 5.23 -12.45 -8.17
N GLY A 119 6.14 -13.22 -8.78
CA GLY A 119 5.78 -14.22 -9.79
C GLY A 119 5.31 -15.56 -9.19
N ASP A 120 5.45 -15.75 -7.87
CA ASP A 120 4.95 -16.93 -7.15
C ASP A 120 3.51 -16.70 -6.68
N ALA A 121 2.58 -17.46 -7.25
CA ALA A 121 1.16 -17.36 -6.94
C ALA A 121 0.84 -17.69 -5.47
N ASN A 122 1.63 -18.52 -4.78
CA ASN A 122 1.38 -18.84 -3.37
C ASN A 122 1.62 -17.62 -2.49
N LEU A 123 2.76 -16.94 -2.70
CA LEU A 123 3.13 -15.74 -1.96
C LEU A 123 2.13 -14.61 -2.22
N VAL A 124 1.83 -14.39 -3.50
CA VAL A 124 0.95 -13.30 -3.92
C VAL A 124 -0.49 -13.52 -3.46
N THR A 125 -1.00 -14.74 -3.56
CA THR A 125 -2.33 -15.08 -3.05
C THR A 125 -2.40 -14.89 -1.53
N ALA A 126 -1.36 -15.26 -0.78
CA ALA A 126 -1.31 -14.98 0.66
C ALA A 126 -1.39 -13.48 0.97
N TYR A 127 -0.66 -12.63 0.23
CA TYR A 127 -0.75 -11.18 0.40
C TYR A 127 -2.14 -10.62 0.05
N ALA A 128 -2.75 -11.09 -1.04
CA ALA A 128 -4.10 -10.66 -1.44
C ALA A 128 -5.14 -11.02 -0.38
N LEU A 129 -5.12 -12.25 0.14
CA LEU A 129 -6.04 -12.70 1.19
C LEU A 129 -5.85 -11.91 2.49
N LEU A 130 -4.60 -11.63 2.88
CA LEU A 130 -4.31 -10.79 4.05
C LEU A 130 -4.81 -9.35 3.86
N ALA A 131 -4.67 -8.78 2.67
CA ALA A 131 -5.21 -7.46 2.36
C ALA A 131 -6.75 -7.45 2.42
N LEU A 132 -7.41 -8.46 1.86
CA LEU A 132 -8.87 -8.64 1.90
C LEU A 132 -9.40 -8.79 3.32
N ALA A 133 -8.66 -9.44 4.22
CA ALA A 133 -9.05 -9.57 5.63
C ALA A 133 -9.20 -8.21 6.33
N TYR A 134 -8.41 -7.21 5.93
CA TYR A 134 -8.61 -5.83 6.41
C TYR A 134 -9.74 -5.12 5.67
N CYS A 135 -10.22 -5.57 4.53
CA CYS A 135 -11.30 -4.90 3.79
C CYS A 135 -12.71 -5.29 4.27
N GLN A 136 -12.82 -6.11 5.32
CA GLN A 136 -14.11 -6.52 5.86
C GLN A 136 -14.88 -5.33 6.48
N PRO A 137 -16.22 -5.30 6.35
CA PRO A 137 -17.08 -4.20 6.79
C PRO A 137 -17.17 -4.03 8.31
#